data_AF-A0A9W7F9D5-F1
#
_entry.id   AF-A0A9W7F9D5-F1
#
_cell.length_a   1.000
_cell.length_b   1.000
_cell.length_c   1.000
_cell.angle_alpha   90.00
_cell.angle_beta   90.00
_cell.angle_gamma   90.00
#
_symmetry.space_group_name_H-M   'P 1'
#
loop_
_entity.id
_entity.type
_entity.pdbx_description
1 polymer ?
#
loop_
_entity_poly.entity_id
_entity_poly.type
_entity_poly.pdbx_seq_one_letter_code
_entity_poly.pdbx_strand_id
1 'polypeptide(L)'
;MITQYIFLIIYVCNRAVTFRVYYIVFGRSWKFYVSIILLCLSKRIHSLYLLRLFNDCLQNLFTNLSLLLFLSDNSYALASLIYSVGGVGIKMNALLYSPGILITYVYKRSFERGRKNFTGWMWEGRWGFFWLGVCAGGQVLVGWPFLRSFPESYLRKAFELDRVFFFKWTVNFRFLGESLFVSKTWGKFLLLLHVLTLAIMSKKWTSQHKLKRSKDSKFVKVNPGFIALVCYGSNFIGILYARTMHYQFYSWYHDSLPLLIWSTVSDKGFKGIKKGILLLGIIMGGIEYAFNVYPSTSFSSAVLQAVHFFLMWRLWKVEGVPEGENGEKGYEREGKKWGKGSGEKMKKKIK
;
A
#
# COMPACT_ATOMS: atom_id res chain seq x y z
N MET A 1 -29.11 0.06 -14.03
CA MET A 1 -28.31 1.01 -14.82
C MET A 1 -27.66 2.10 -13.95
N ILE A 2 -28.42 2.85 -13.13
CA ILE A 2 -27.86 3.91 -12.25
C ILE A 2 -26.69 3.43 -11.37
N THR A 3 -26.84 2.29 -10.69
CA THR A 3 -25.77 1.74 -9.83
C THR A 3 -24.48 1.43 -10.60
N GLN A 4 -24.58 0.98 -11.86
CA GLN A 4 -23.41 0.73 -12.70
C GLN A 4 -22.69 2.02 -13.07
N TYR A 5 -23.43 3.11 -13.31
CA TYR A 5 -22.82 4.44 -13.50
C TYR A 5 -22.14 4.95 -12.23
N ILE A 6 -22.73 4.75 -11.06
CA ILE A 6 -22.09 5.09 -9.78
C ILE A 6 -20.76 4.33 -9.63
N PHE A 7 -20.75 3.02 -9.91
CA PHE A 7 -19.53 2.23 -9.83
C PHE A 7 -18.52 2.53 -10.93
N LEU A 8 -18.96 2.99 -12.11
CA LEU A 8 -18.07 3.53 -13.13
C LEU A 8 -17.37 4.80 -12.63
N ILE A 9 -18.10 5.70 -11.98
CA ILE A 9 -17.51 6.90 -11.35
C ILE A 9 -16.49 6.48 -10.29
N ILE A 10 -16.85 5.55 -9.40
CA ILE A 10 -15.92 5.02 -8.36
C ILE A 10 -14.67 4.41 -9.01
N TYR A 11 -14.84 3.67 -10.11
CA TYR A 11 -13.72 3.09 -10.87
C TYR A 11 -12.79 4.16 -11.43
N VAL A 12 -13.33 5.14 -12.14
CA VAL A 12 -12.57 6.24 -12.75
C VAL A 12 -11.87 7.08 -11.67
N CYS A 13 -12.56 7.40 -10.58
CA CYS A 13 -11.97 8.09 -9.44
C CYS A 13 -10.81 7.28 -8.82
N ASN A 14 -10.98 5.97 -8.61
CA ASN A 14 -9.91 5.13 -8.06
C ASN A 14 -8.70 5.08 -9.00
N ARG A 15 -8.93 4.99 -10.32
CA ARG A 15 -7.87 5.04 -11.34
C ARG A 15 -7.15 6.38 -11.30
N ALA A 16 -7.87 7.50 -11.24
CA ALA A 16 -7.28 8.84 -11.16
C ALA A 16 -6.41 9.03 -9.90
N VAL A 17 -6.92 8.60 -8.73
CA VAL A 17 -6.17 8.63 -7.46
C VAL A 17 -4.91 7.76 -7.55
N THR A 18 -5.05 6.54 -8.07
CA THR A 18 -3.91 5.62 -8.23
C THR A 18 -2.87 6.22 -9.18
N PHE A 19 -3.28 6.77 -10.32
CA PHE A 19 -2.34 7.42 -11.25
C PHE A 19 -1.63 8.59 -10.60
N ARG A 20 -2.31 9.36 -9.74
CA ARG A 20 -1.67 10.43 -8.98
C ARG A 20 -0.63 9.90 -8.00
N VAL A 21 -0.90 8.79 -7.30
CA VAL A 21 0.09 8.09 -6.44
C VAL A 21 1.32 7.72 -7.27
N TYR A 22 1.13 7.06 -8.41
CA TYR A 22 2.23 6.66 -9.30
C TYR A 22 3.01 7.87 -9.85
N TYR A 23 2.33 8.96 -10.18
CA TYR A 23 2.97 10.19 -10.63
C TYR A 23 3.84 10.83 -9.54
N ILE A 24 3.38 10.84 -8.28
CA ILE A 24 4.16 11.36 -7.16
C ILE A 24 5.41 10.50 -6.91
N VAL A 25 5.29 9.17 -7.03
CA VAL A 25 6.40 8.24 -6.76
C VAL A 25 7.41 8.20 -7.91
N PHE A 26 6.94 8.10 -9.16
CA PHE A 26 7.79 7.85 -10.33
C PHE A 26 7.99 9.07 -11.24
N GLY A 27 7.24 10.16 -11.05
CA GLY A 27 7.27 11.31 -11.96
C GLY A 27 6.81 10.95 -13.38
N ARG A 28 7.28 11.71 -14.37
CA ARG A 28 7.07 11.43 -15.80
C ARG A 28 8.10 10.43 -16.35
N SER A 29 8.35 9.34 -15.62
CA SER A 29 9.24 8.28 -16.06
C SER A 29 8.46 7.23 -16.85
N TRP A 30 9.16 6.42 -17.63
CA TRP A 30 8.59 5.27 -18.34
C TRP A 30 7.92 4.27 -17.37
N LYS A 31 8.41 4.14 -16.12
CA LYS A 31 7.78 3.30 -15.08
C LYS A 31 6.35 3.74 -14.80
N PHE A 32 6.10 5.06 -14.77
CA PHE A 32 4.76 5.62 -14.62
C PHE A 32 3.87 5.20 -15.80
N TYR A 33 4.30 5.45 -17.04
CA TYR A 33 3.51 5.17 -18.24
C TYR A 33 3.18 3.67 -18.40
N VAL A 34 4.16 2.78 -18.20
CA VAL A 34 3.92 1.33 -18.27
C VAL A 34 2.95 0.89 -17.16
N SER A 35 3.09 1.42 -15.95
CA SER A 35 2.21 1.05 -14.83
C SER A 35 0.76 1.43 -15.08
N ILE A 36 0.49 2.66 -15.54
CA ILE A 36 -0.89 3.12 -15.77
C ILE A 36 -1.59 2.33 -16.89
N ILE A 37 -0.83 1.93 -17.93
CA ILE A 37 -1.36 1.07 -19.00
C ILE A 37 -1.74 -0.28 -18.41
N LEU A 38 -0.84 -0.94 -17.69
CA LEU A 38 -1.10 -2.27 -17.11
C LEU A 38 -2.29 -2.26 -16.13
N LEU A 39 -2.44 -1.21 -15.33
CA LEU A 39 -3.56 -1.07 -14.40
C LEU A 39 -4.92 -0.96 -15.12
N CYS A 40 -4.94 -0.61 -16.40
CA CYS A 40 -6.13 -0.54 -17.24
C CYS A 40 -6.38 -1.80 -18.08
N LEU A 41 -5.52 -2.83 -18.02
CA LEU A 41 -5.69 -4.04 -18.86
C LEU A 41 -6.42 -5.19 -18.16
N SER A 42 -6.58 -5.15 -16.84
CA SER A 42 -7.17 -6.28 -16.11
C SER A 42 -8.68 -6.43 -16.38
N LYS A 43 -9.07 -7.44 -17.16
CA LYS A 43 -10.48 -7.81 -17.43
C LYS A 43 -11.25 -8.00 -16.13
N ARG A 44 -10.64 -8.67 -15.15
CA ARG A 44 -11.30 -8.99 -13.90
C ARG A 44 -11.60 -7.76 -13.06
N ILE A 45 -10.68 -6.81 -12.99
CA ILE A 45 -10.90 -5.57 -12.23
C ILE A 45 -12.06 -4.77 -12.82
N HIS A 46 -12.16 -4.65 -14.15
CA HIS A 46 -13.33 -4.02 -14.79
C HIS A 46 -14.63 -4.75 -14.42
N SER A 47 -14.60 -6.07 -14.43
CA SER A 47 -15.75 -6.90 -14.07
C SER A 47 -16.16 -6.76 -12.59
N LEU A 48 -15.20 -6.59 -11.67
CA LEU A 48 -15.47 -6.36 -10.25
C LEU A 48 -16.16 -5.02 -10.02
N TYR A 49 -15.69 -3.95 -10.67
CA TYR A 49 -16.29 -2.62 -10.53
C TYR A 49 -17.63 -2.53 -11.26
N LEU A 50 -17.72 -2.88 -12.54
CA LEU A 50 -18.88 -2.54 -13.38
C LEU A 50 -20.00 -3.59 -13.35
N LEU A 51 -19.67 -4.87 -13.14
CA LEU A 51 -20.66 -5.95 -13.19
C LEU A 51 -21.05 -6.46 -11.81
N ARG A 52 -20.10 -6.53 -10.87
CA ARG A 52 -20.36 -7.12 -9.53
C ARG A 52 -20.63 -6.10 -8.43
N LEU A 53 -20.21 -4.84 -8.62
CA LEU A 53 -20.56 -3.73 -7.73
C LEU A 53 -20.16 -3.98 -6.27
N PHE A 54 -18.99 -4.59 -6.03
CA PHE A 54 -18.55 -4.98 -4.69
C PHE A 54 -18.09 -3.78 -3.84
N ASN A 55 -18.37 -3.83 -2.54
CA ASN A 55 -17.90 -2.82 -1.59
C ASN A 55 -16.36 -2.71 -1.51
N ASP A 56 -15.63 -3.76 -1.91
CA ASP A 56 -14.17 -3.75 -2.08
C ASP A 56 -13.69 -2.59 -2.97
N CYS A 57 -14.48 -2.20 -3.97
CA CYS A 57 -14.17 -1.11 -4.88
C CYS A 57 -14.16 0.26 -4.18
N LEU A 58 -15.10 0.48 -3.26
CA LEU A 58 -15.17 1.69 -2.43
C LEU A 58 -14.05 1.72 -1.40
N GLN A 59 -13.83 0.60 -0.68
CA GLN A 59 -12.74 0.50 0.28
C GLN A 59 -11.38 0.81 -0.38
N ASN A 60 -11.14 0.27 -1.58
CA ASN A 60 -9.90 0.52 -2.32
C ASN A 60 -9.74 2.00 -2.72
N LEU A 61 -10.82 2.66 -3.18
CA LEU A 61 -10.82 4.10 -3.46
C LEU A 61 -10.39 4.92 -2.25
N PHE A 62 -11.04 4.72 -1.09
CA PHE A 62 -10.71 5.49 0.11
C PHE A 62 -9.32 5.17 0.65
N THR A 63 -8.86 3.92 0.54
CA THR A 63 -7.52 3.53 0.98
C THR A 63 -6.43 4.16 0.11
N ASN A 64 -6.62 4.17 -1.22
CA ASN A 64 -5.69 4.85 -2.13
C ASN A 64 -5.75 6.38 -1.98
N LEU A 65 -6.92 6.95 -1.67
CA LEU A 65 -7.06 8.38 -1.39
C LEU A 65 -6.33 8.77 -0.10
N SER A 66 -6.45 7.96 0.95
CA SER A 66 -5.67 8.14 2.17
C SER A 66 -4.16 8.08 1.91
N LEU A 67 -3.71 7.07 1.15
CA LEU A 67 -2.31 6.97 0.75
C LEU A 67 -1.85 8.22 -0.02
N LEU A 68 -2.64 8.71 -0.96
CA LEU A 68 -2.34 9.94 -1.69
C LEU A 68 -2.17 11.15 -0.77
N LEU A 69 -2.98 11.27 0.28
CA LEU A 69 -2.86 12.34 1.27
C LEU A 69 -1.59 12.19 2.13
N PHE A 70 -1.23 10.97 2.52
CA PHE A 70 0.03 10.71 3.20
C PHE A 70 1.24 11.09 2.33
N LEU A 71 1.18 10.81 1.03
CA LEU A 71 2.25 11.15 0.08
C LEU A 71 2.36 12.64 -0.22
N SER A 72 1.24 13.36 -0.17
CA SER A 72 1.18 14.79 -0.49
C SER A 72 1.58 15.68 0.70
N ASP A 73 1.77 15.09 1.89
CA ASP A 73 2.13 15.77 3.14
C ASP A 73 1.16 16.88 3.60
N ASN A 74 -0.05 16.93 3.02
CA ASN A 74 -1.03 18.00 3.26
C ASN A 74 -1.73 17.90 4.62
N SER A 75 -2.31 16.74 4.96
CA SER A 75 -3.02 16.54 6.24
C SER A 75 -3.05 15.06 6.63
N TYR A 76 -2.24 14.72 7.64
CA TYR A 76 -2.21 13.37 8.22
C TYR A 76 -3.50 13.07 8.98
N ALA A 77 -4.14 14.07 9.58
CA ALA A 77 -5.44 13.91 10.23
C ALA A 77 -6.51 13.45 9.23
N LEU A 78 -6.64 14.15 8.10
CA LEU A 78 -7.59 13.79 7.05
C LEU A 78 -7.26 12.43 6.44
N ALA A 79 -5.97 12.16 6.17
CA ALA A 79 -5.54 10.85 5.68
C ALA A 79 -5.94 9.71 6.64
N SER A 80 -5.74 9.91 7.94
CA SER A 80 -6.09 8.96 9.00
C SER A 80 -7.60 8.74 9.12
N LEU A 81 -8.40 9.82 9.05
CA LEU A 81 -9.86 9.74 9.09
C LEU A 81 -10.42 9.02 7.86
N ILE A 82 -9.92 9.34 6.66
CA ILE A 82 -10.33 8.66 5.42
C ILE A 82 -9.93 7.18 5.45
N TYR A 83 -8.73 6.86 5.92
CA TYR A 83 -8.29 5.46 6.09
C TYR A 83 -9.19 4.71 7.07
N SER A 84 -9.45 5.29 8.23
CA SER A 84 -10.28 4.66 9.26
C SER A 84 -11.72 4.53 8.78
N VAL A 85 -12.42 5.65 8.58
CA VAL A 85 -13.86 5.64 8.30
C VAL A 85 -14.17 5.08 6.91
N GLY A 86 -13.44 5.51 5.88
CA GLY A 86 -13.69 5.12 4.49
C GLY A 86 -13.01 3.81 4.06
N GLY A 87 -11.83 3.50 4.61
CA GLY A 87 -11.13 2.25 4.34
C GLY A 87 -11.63 1.13 5.24
N VAL A 88 -11.19 1.15 6.50
CA VAL A 88 -11.46 0.10 7.51
C VAL A 88 -12.96 -0.02 7.79
N GLY A 89 -13.68 1.11 7.89
CA GLY A 89 -15.11 1.14 8.18
C GLY A 89 -15.98 0.53 7.07
N ILE A 90 -15.57 0.62 5.81
CA ILE A 90 -16.27 -0.04 4.70
C ILE A 90 -15.90 -1.53 4.66
N LYS A 91 -14.60 -1.85 4.82
CA LYS A 91 -14.13 -3.23 4.85
C LYS A 91 -12.79 -3.37 5.59
N MET A 92 -12.74 -4.36 6.47
CA MET A 92 -11.61 -4.56 7.39
C MET A 92 -10.29 -4.96 6.72
N ASN A 93 -10.30 -5.42 5.47
CA ASN A 93 -9.06 -5.75 4.75
C ASN A 93 -8.11 -4.55 4.64
N ALA A 94 -8.62 -3.32 4.72
CA ALA A 94 -7.79 -2.13 4.81
C ALA A 94 -6.82 -2.16 6.01
N LEU A 95 -7.10 -2.94 7.07
CA LEU A 95 -6.19 -3.15 8.20
C LEU A 95 -4.84 -3.73 7.80
N LEU A 96 -4.73 -4.41 6.65
CA LEU A 96 -3.45 -4.93 6.14
C LEU A 96 -2.45 -3.80 5.80
N TYR A 97 -2.95 -2.57 5.58
CA TYR A 97 -2.10 -1.38 5.40
C TYR A 97 -1.60 -0.79 6.73
N SER A 98 -2.19 -1.17 7.87
CA SER A 98 -1.94 -0.53 9.17
C SER A 98 -0.46 -0.57 9.62
N PRO A 99 0.33 -1.63 9.39
CA PRO A 99 1.76 -1.62 9.75
C PRO A 99 2.54 -0.56 8.95
N GLY A 100 2.25 -0.42 7.65
CA GLY A 100 2.90 0.57 6.80
C GLY A 100 2.49 2.00 7.14
N ILE A 101 1.22 2.22 7.50
CA ILE A 101 0.72 3.51 7.98
C ILE A 101 1.38 3.88 9.33
N LEU A 102 1.51 2.92 10.25
CA LEU A 102 2.20 3.14 11.52
C LEU A 102 3.67 3.54 11.29
N ILE A 103 4.38 2.82 10.41
CA ILE A 103 5.75 3.18 10.01
C ILE A 103 5.77 4.62 9.46
N THR A 104 4.80 4.99 8.61
CA THR A 104 4.70 6.33 8.04
C THR A 104 4.57 7.42 9.12
N TYR A 105 3.73 7.21 10.15
CA TYR A 105 3.62 8.16 11.27
C TYR A 105 4.93 8.33 12.03
N VAL A 106 5.58 7.22 12.40
CA VAL A 106 6.82 7.24 13.17
C VAL A 106 7.94 7.90 12.36
N TYR A 107 8.02 7.63 11.06
CA TYR A 107 9.04 8.19 10.17
C TYR A 107 8.94 9.69 10.00
N LYS A 108 7.74 10.22 9.75
CA LYS A 108 7.57 11.68 9.61
C LYS A 108 8.06 12.43 10.85
N ARG A 109 7.71 11.96 12.04
CA ARG A 109 8.01 12.70 13.27
C ARG A 109 9.46 12.51 13.75
N SER A 110 10.02 11.31 13.61
CA SER A 110 11.45 11.06 13.84
C SER A 110 12.32 11.97 12.98
N PHE A 111 11.83 12.31 11.78
CA PHE A 111 12.48 13.27 10.91
C PHE A 111 12.43 14.69 11.49
N GLU A 112 11.25 15.21 11.80
CA GLU A 112 11.05 16.60 12.24
C GLU A 112 11.89 17.00 13.46
N ARG A 113 12.20 16.05 14.36
CA ARG A 113 12.98 16.30 15.59
C ARG A 113 14.45 15.89 15.53
N GLY A 114 14.91 15.30 14.43
CA GLY A 114 16.32 14.92 14.24
C GLY A 114 16.84 13.85 15.22
N ARG A 115 15.96 13.11 15.90
CA ARG A 115 16.34 12.04 16.82
C ARG A 115 16.62 10.76 16.04
N LYS A 116 17.81 10.20 16.23
CA LYS A 116 18.30 9.03 15.48
C LYS A 116 18.41 7.74 16.32
N ASN A 117 18.21 7.83 17.63
CA ASN A 117 18.43 6.71 18.55
C ASN A 117 17.14 5.90 18.75
N PHE A 118 17.28 4.62 19.11
CA PHE A 118 16.16 3.70 19.37
C PHE A 118 15.16 4.22 20.42
N THR A 119 15.64 4.90 21.45
CA THR A 119 14.82 5.62 22.43
C THR A 119 14.01 6.77 21.83
N GLY A 120 14.55 7.44 20.80
CA GLY A 120 13.83 8.43 20.00
C GLY A 120 12.71 7.78 19.19
N TRP A 121 12.95 6.64 18.56
CA TRP A 121 11.92 5.88 17.82
C TRP A 121 10.76 5.45 18.73
N MET A 122 11.05 4.90 19.92
CA MET A 122 10.01 4.57 20.90
C MET A 122 9.25 5.81 21.40
N TRP A 123 9.93 6.92 21.62
CA TRP A 123 9.29 8.17 22.05
C TRP A 123 8.37 8.76 20.97
N GLU A 124 8.80 8.74 19.71
CA GLU A 124 7.98 9.18 18.58
C GLU A 124 6.85 8.18 18.25
N GLY A 125 7.00 6.92 18.66
CA GLY A 125 5.91 5.92 18.65
C GLY A 125 4.64 6.41 19.34
N ARG A 126 4.74 7.26 20.38
CA ARG A 126 3.59 7.88 21.06
C ARG A 126 2.71 8.71 20.13
N TRP A 127 3.30 9.37 19.12
CA TRP A 127 2.55 10.11 18.11
C TRP A 127 1.89 9.17 17.10
N GLY A 128 2.53 8.03 16.80
CA GLY A 128 1.87 6.94 16.08
C GLY A 128 0.63 6.46 16.81
N PHE A 129 0.72 6.22 18.12
CA PHE A 129 -0.41 5.85 18.96
C PHE A 129 -1.50 6.94 19.02
N PHE A 130 -1.12 8.23 19.03
CA PHE A 130 -2.09 9.33 18.94
C PHE A 130 -2.91 9.26 17.64
N TRP A 131 -2.27 9.11 16.48
CA TRP A 131 -2.99 9.01 15.20
C TRP A 131 -3.81 7.71 15.09
N LEU A 132 -3.32 6.60 15.66
CA LEU A 132 -4.13 5.39 15.82
C LEU A 132 -5.35 5.65 16.72
N GLY A 133 -5.21 6.45 17.77
CA GLY A 133 -6.32 6.92 18.61
C GLY A 133 -7.33 7.76 17.84
N VAL A 134 -6.88 8.64 16.94
CA VAL A 134 -7.79 9.38 16.03
C VAL A 134 -8.54 8.42 15.12
N CYS A 135 -7.87 7.43 14.55
CA CYS A 135 -8.51 6.38 13.75
C CYS A 135 -9.56 5.61 14.58
N ALA A 136 -9.20 5.16 15.79
CA ALA A 136 -10.08 4.42 16.68
C ALA A 136 -11.29 5.26 17.12
N GLY A 137 -11.08 6.54 17.45
CA GLY A 137 -12.14 7.48 17.75
C GLY A 137 -13.12 7.62 16.59
N GLY A 138 -12.63 7.70 15.36
CA GLY A 138 -13.48 7.68 14.16
C GLY A 138 -14.35 6.42 14.05
N GLN A 139 -13.80 5.23 14.35
CA GLN A 139 -14.58 3.99 14.38
C GLN A 139 -15.64 4.00 15.49
N VAL A 140 -15.29 4.47 16.68
CA VAL A 140 -16.23 4.57 17.81
C VAL A 140 -17.38 5.52 17.48
N LEU A 141 -17.10 6.65 16.84
CA LEU A 141 -18.13 7.61 16.43
C LEU A 141 -19.12 6.99 15.42
N VAL A 142 -18.61 6.30 14.40
CA VAL A 142 -19.45 5.61 13.40
C VAL A 142 -20.23 4.46 14.04
N GLY A 143 -19.58 3.71 14.94
CA GLY A 143 -20.18 2.58 15.66
C GLY A 143 -21.06 2.99 16.85
N TRP A 144 -21.11 4.26 17.23
CA TRP A 144 -21.71 4.73 18.48
C TRP A 144 -23.16 4.29 18.70
N PRO A 145 -24.06 4.37 17.69
CA PRO A 145 -25.45 3.94 17.86
C PRO A 145 -25.56 2.45 18.27
N PHE A 146 -24.65 1.62 17.73
CA PHE A 146 -24.61 0.19 17.99
C PHE A 146 -23.89 -0.13 19.30
N LEU A 147 -22.80 0.56 19.61
CA LEU A 147 -22.07 0.41 20.87
C LEU A 147 -22.93 0.80 22.08
N ARG A 148 -23.79 1.81 21.93
CA ARG A 148 -24.71 2.23 22.99
C ARG A 148 -25.85 1.24 23.22
N SER A 149 -26.35 0.61 22.17
CA SER A 149 -27.56 -0.23 22.24
C SER A 149 -27.25 -1.73 22.38
N PHE A 150 -26.25 -2.23 21.65
CA PHE A 150 -25.89 -3.65 21.53
C PHE A 150 -24.36 -3.84 21.43
N PRO A 151 -23.57 -3.48 22.46
CA PRO A 151 -22.11 -3.46 22.39
C PRO A 151 -21.51 -4.83 22.09
N GLU A 152 -21.97 -5.88 22.77
CA GLU A 152 -21.44 -7.23 22.58
C GLU A 152 -21.72 -7.77 21.17
N SER A 153 -22.98 -7.67 20.72
CA SER A 153 -23.38 -8.12 19.39
C SER A 153 -22.64 -7.36 18.28
N TYR A 154 -22.48 -6.04 18.44
CA TYR A 154 -21.73 -5.23 17.50
C TYR A 154 -20.26 -5.64 17.44
N LEU A 155 -19.57 -5.77 18.58
CA LEU A 155 -18.15 -6.13 18.58
C LEU A 155 -17.89 -7.54 18.04
N ARG A 156 -18.72 -8.53 18.42
CA ARG A 156 -18.61 -9.91 17.89
C ARG A 156 -18.83 -9.97 16.38
N LYS A 157 -19.76 -9.17 15.83
CA LYS A 157 -20.06 -9.15 14.39
C LYS A 157 -19.13 -8.26 13.58
N ALA A 158 -18.63 -7.18 14.17
CA ALA A 158 -17.61 -6.34 13.55
C ALA A 158 -16.28 -7.09 13.43
N PHE A 159 -15.93 -7.95 14.40
CA PHE A 159 -14.69 -8.73 14.42
C PHE A 159 -14.98 -10.24 14.51
N GLU A 160 -15.52 -10.82 13.44
CA GLU A 160 -15.84 -12.26 13.37
C GLU A 160 -14.58 -13.10 13.05
N LEU A 161 -13.66 -13.18 14.02
CA LEU A 161 -12.33 -13.82 13.87
C LEU A 161 -12.37 -15.35 13.79
N ASP A 162 -13.48 -15.95 14.21
CA ASP A 162 -13.76 -17.38 14.16
C ASP A 162 -14.24 -17.83 12.77
N ARG A 163 -14.69 -16.89 11.92
CA ARG A 163 -15.20 -17.21 10.58
C ARG A 163 -14.13 -17.90 9.73
N VAL A 164 -14.54 -18.99 9.10
CA VAL A 164 -13.77 -19.69 8.07
C VAL A 164 -14.55 -19.65 6.76
N PHE A 165 -13.89 -19.22 5.69
CA PHE A 165 -14.50 -19.20 4.37
C PHE A 165 -14.51 -20.59 3.72
N PHE A 166 -15.49 -20.84 2.87
CA PHE A 166 -15.61 -22.12 2.18
C PHE A 166 -14.46 -22.38 1.20
N PHE A 167 -13.89 -23.58 1.28
CA PHE A 167 -12.81 -24.03 0.39
C PHE A 167 -13.19 -23.93 -1.09
N LYS A 168 -14.46 -24.16 -1.45
CA LYS A 168 -14.93 -24.13 -2.85
C LYS A 168 -14.61 -22.82 -3.60
N TRP A 169 -14.56 -21.69 -2.87
CA TRP A 169 -14.37 -20.35 -3.44
C TRP A 169 -12.94 -19.82 -3.33
N THR A 170 -12.03 -20.58 -2.72
CA THR A 170 -10.65 -20.12 -2.54
C THR A 170 -9.89 -20.20 -3.86
N VAL A 171 -9.17 -19.13 -4.19
CA VAL A 171 -8.24 -19.07 -5.31
C VAL A 171 -6.86 -19.54 -4.87
N ASN A 172 -6.49 -19.33 -3.61
CA ASN A 172 -5.19 -19.71 -3.05
C ASN A 172 -5.28 -20.98 -2.19
N PHE A 173 -4.15 -21.67 -2.03
CA PHE A 173 -4.01 -22.90 -1.23
C PHE A 173 -4.90 -24.09 -1.62
N ARG A 174 -5.50 -24.09 -2.82
CA ARG A 174 -6.37 -25.19 -3.26
C ARG A 174 -5.62 -26.51 -3.43
N PHE A 175 -4.33 -26.45 -3.76
CA PHE A 175 -3.47 -27.62 -3.87
C PHE A 175 -3.21 -28.33 -2.53
N LEU A 176 -3.53 -27.71 -1.39
CA LEU A 176 -3.35 -28.30 -0.06
C LEU A 176 -4.52 -29.19 0.40
N GLY A 177 -5.65 -29.13 -0.31
CA GLY A 177 -6.88 -29.81 0.10
C GLY A 177 -7.66 -29.08 1.21
N GLU A 178 -8.92 -29.46 1.38
CA GLU A 178 -9.87 -28.80 2.27
C GLU A 178 -9.54 -29.00 3.76
N SER A 179 -9.11 -30.20 4.13
CA SER A 179 -8.80 -30.57 5.51
C SER A 179 -7.71 -29.68 6.12
N LEU A 180 -6.64 -29.41 5.36
CA LEU A 180 -5.57 -28.52 5.80
C LEU A 180 -6.03 -27.05 5.76
N PHE A 181 -6.76 -26.64 4.72
CA PHE A 181 -7.21 -25.27 4.54
C PHE A 181 -8.11 -24.76 5.69
N VAL A 182 -9.05 -25.59 6.14
CA VAL A 182 -10.01 -25.26 7.20
C VAL A 182 -9.38 -25.37 8.60
N SER A 183 -8.26 -26.08 8.73
CA SER A 183 -7.59 -26.31 10.01
C SER A 183 -7.20 -25.00 10.72
N LYS A 184 -7.53 -24.93 12.02
CA LYS A 184 -7.12 -23.81 12.89
C LYS A 184 -5.60 -23.73 13.03
N THR A 185 -4.90 -24.87 12.99
CA THR A 185 -3.43 -24.93 13.07
C THR A 185 -2.81 -24.25 11.86
N TRP A 186 -3.34 -24.52 10.66
CA TRP A 186 -2.89 -23.88 9.42
C TRP A 186 -3.11 -22.35 9.46
N GLY A 187 -4.29 -21.92 9.91
CA GLY A 187 -4.58 -20.48 10.09
C GLY A 187 -3.62 -19.77 11.06
N LYS A 188 -3.34 -20.39 12.22
CA LYS A 188 -2.37 -19.84 13.20
C LYS A 188 -0.95 -19.80 12.64
N PHE A 189 -0.54 -20.83 11.90
CA PHE A 189 0.76 -20.88 11.25
C PHE A 189 0.93 -19.75 10.23
N LEU A 190 -0.07 -19.52 9.36
CA LEU A 190 -0.06 -18.41 8.42
C LEU A 190 0.00 -17.04 9.12
N LEU A 191 -0.74 -16.88 10.22
CA LEU A 191 -0.69 -15.65 11.04
C LEU A 191 0.71 -15.43 11.64
N LEU A 192 1.35 -16.48 12.16
CA LEU A 192 2.72 -16.39 12.67
C LEU A 192 3.69 -15.94 11.57
N LEU A 193 3.63 -16.56 10.38
CA LEU A 193 4.46 -16.17 9.24
C LEU A 193 4.19 -14.72 8.81
N HIS A 194 2.93 -14.28 8.82
CA HIS A 194 2.57 -12.90 8.53
C HIS A 194 3.25 -11.91 9.48
N VAL A 195 3.14 -12.13 10.79
CA VAL A 195 3.73 -11.26 11.82
C VAL A 195 5.26 -11.26 11.73
N LEU A 196 5.88 -12.43 11.56
CA LEU A 196 7.32 -12.54 11.41
C LEU A 196 7.82 -11.78 10.16
N THR A 197 7.20 -12.01 9.00
CA THR A 197 7.58 -11.33 7.76
C THR A 197 7.39 -9.82 7.87
N LEU A 198 6.30 -9.35 8.48
CA LEU A 198 6.10 -7.93 8.77
C LEU A 198 7.21 -7.36 9.66
N ALA A 199 7.57 -8.04 10.76
CA ALA A 199 8.61 -7.58 11.68
C ALA A 199 9.97 -7.46 10.98
N ILE A 200 10.34 -8.48 10.21
CA ILE A 200 11.63 -8.51 9.52
C ILE A 200 11.66 -7.45 8.40
N MET A 201 10.59 -7.32 7.61
CA MET A 201 10.51 -6.30 6.55
C MET A 201 10.46 -4.89 7.12
N SER A 202 9.77 -4.67 8.24
CA SER A 202 9.76 -3.37 8.94
C SER A 202 11.17 -2.99 9.39
N LYS A 203 11.93 -3.92 10.00
CA LYS A 203 13.33 -3.68 10.36
C LYS A 203 14.20 -3.35 9.14
N LYS A 204 13.99 -4.05 8.02
CA LYS A 204 14.72 -3.80 6.77
C LYS A 204 14.39 -2.41 6.19
N TRP A 205 13.11 -2.09 6.00
CA TRP A 205 12.67 -0.79 5.48
C TRP A 205 13.18 0.35 6.34
N THR A 206 13.15 0.17 7.66
CA THR A 206 13.62 1.20 8.58
C THR A 206 15.13 1.39 8.55
N SER A 207 15.90 0.30 8.46
CA SER A 207 17.36 0.34 8.39
C SER A 207 17.89 0.88 7.05
N GLN A 208 17.20 0.61 5.94
CA GLN A 208 17.66 1.01 4.61
C GLN A 208 17.42 2.49 4.32
N HIS A 209 16.46 3.11 5.01
CA HIS A 209 16.19 4.52 4.85
C HIS A 209 17.17 5.35 5.68
N LYS A 210 18.34 5.67 5.11
CA LYS A 210 19.26 6.66 5.70
C LYS A 210 18.56 8.03 5.68
N LEU A 211 18.28 8.57 6.87
CA LEU A 211 17.70 9.91 7.05
C LEU A 211 18.68 10.96 6.49
N LYS A 212 18.55 11.30 5.20
CA LYS A 212 19.29 12.43 4.60
C LYS A 212 18.62 13.73 5.05
N ARG A 213 19.18 14.36 6.08
CA ARG A 213 18.79 15.72 6.50
C ARG A 213 19.19 16.69 5.39
N SER A 214 18.22 17.34 4.75
CA SER A 214 18.53 18.52 3.94
C SER A 214 19.07 19.61 4.86
N LYS A 215 20.21 20.21 4.51
CA LYS A 215 20.84 21.26 5.34
C LYS A 215 20.05 22.56 5.34
N ASP A 216 19.15 22.76 4.36
CA ASP A 216 18.52 24.06 4.08
C ASP A 216 17.02 24.16 4.39
N SER A 217 16.36 23.11 4.89
CA SER A 217 14.93 23.19 5.23
C SER A 217 14.63 22.85 6.70
N LYS A 218 13.87 23.73 7.37
CA LYS A 218 13.31 23.50 8.72
C LYS A 218 12.35 22.30 8.77
N PHE A 219 11.82 21.90 7.60
CA PHE A 219 10.96 20.74 7.42
C PHE A 219 11.60 19.82 6.41
N VAL A 220 11.74 18.53 6.73
CA VAL A 220 12.26 17.60 5.75
C VAL A 220 11.17 16.65 5.32
N LYS A 221 11.12 16.48 4.01
CA LYS A 221 10.09 15.73 3.30
C LYS A 221 10.46 14.25 3.31
N VAL A 222 9.57 13.41 3.84
CA VAL A 222 9.69 11.95 3.74
C VAL A 222 9.59 11.56 2.26
N ASN A 223 10.43 10.62 1.81
CA ASN A 223 10.40 10.14 0.43
C ASN A 223 9.01 9.51 0.12
N PRO A 224 8.24 10.04 -0.83
CA PRO A 224 6.93 9.46 -1.17
C PRO A 224 7.02 8.00 -1.63
N GLY A 225 8.11 7.61 -2.31
CA GLY A 225 8.35 6.22 -2.69
C GLY A 225 8.51 5.29 -1.49
N PHE A 226 9.03 5.79 -0.36
CA PHE A 226 9.10 5.02 0.88
C PHE A 226 7.71 4.75 1.45
N ILE A 227 6.90 5.79 1.60
CA ILE A 227 5.53 5.69 2.15
C ILE A 227 4.69 4.72 1.31
N ALA A 228 4.73 4.86 -0.02
CA ALA A 228 4.00 3.97 -0.92
C ALA A 228 4.49 2.52 -0.79
N LEU A 229 5.81 2.30 -0.74
CA LEU A 229 6.40 0.97 -0.58
C LEU A 229 5.99 0.29 0.72
N VAL A 230 6.06 0.99 1.87
CA VAL A 230 5.75 0.37 3.17
C VAL A 230 4.25 0.09 3.31
N CYS A 231 3.38 0.98 2.82
CA CYS A 231 1.92 0.79 2.85
C CYS A 231 1.49 -0.37 1.94
N TYR A 232 1.90 -0.34 0.67
CA TYR A 232 1.58 -1.42 -0.27
C TYR A 232 2.27 -2.74 0.08
N GLY A 233 3.51 -2.69 0.58
CA GLY A 233 4.26 -3.86 1.02
C GLY A 233 3.59 -4.54 2.22
N SER A 234 3.14 -3.76 3.20
CA SER A 234 2.40 -4.30 4.36
C SER A 234 1.10 -4.99 3.93
N ASN A 235 0.33 -4.36 3.04
CA ASN A 235 -0.86 -4.96 2.48
C ASN A 235 -0.55 -6.27 1.77
N PHE A 236 0.47 -6.28 0.89
CA PHE A 236 0.88 -7.46 0.15
C PHE A 236 1.35 -8.62 1.04
N ILE A 237 2.09 -8.34 2.13
CA ILE A 237 2.45 -9.36 3.13
C ILE A 237 1.18 -9.94 3.78
N GLY A 238 0.15 -9.13 4.00
CA GLY A 238 -1.18 -9.59 4.41
C GLY A 238 -1.81 -10.55 3.39
N ILE A 239 -1.80 -10.18 2.11
CA ILE A 239 -2.34 -11.01 1.01
C ILE A 239 -1.60 -12.35 0.89
N LEU A 240 -0.27 -12.33 0.95
CA LEU A 240 0.58 -13.52 0.81
C LEU A 240 0.20 -14.63 1.81
N TYR A 241 -0.08 -14.24 3.05
CA TYR A 241 -0.43 -15.16 4.13
C TYR A 241 -1.92 -15.22 4.43
N ALA A 242 -2.77 -14.57 3.61
CA ALA A 242 -4.21 -14.67 3.77
C ALA A 242 -4.63 -16.13 3.55
N ARG A 243 -5.25 -16.75 4.56
CA ARG A 243 -5.73 -18.13 4.46
C ARG A 243 -6.68 -18.32 3.28
N THR A 244 -7.59 -17.38 3.03
CA THR A 244 -8.60 -17.48 1.98
C THR A 244 -8.56 -16.27 1.07
N MET A 245 -8.41 -16.50 -0.23
CA MET A 245 -8.51 -15.50 -1.27
C MET A 245 -9.71 -15.79 -2.15
N HIS A 246 -10.75 -14.97 -2.06
CA HIS A 246 -11.86 -15.01 -3.00
C HIS A 246 -11.54 -14.20 -4.25
N TYR A 247 -12.24 -14.52 -5.33
CA TYR A 247 -12.17 -13.83 -6.61
C TYR A 247 -12.30 -12.29 -6.58
N GLN A 248 -13.02 -11.76 -5.59
CA GLN A 248 -13.18 -10.32 -5.40
C GLN A 248 -11.97 -9.65 -4.73
N PHE A 249 -11.16 -10.40 -3.98
CA PHE A 249 -10.02 -9.88 -3.23
C PHE A 249 -8.84 -9.48 -4.11
N TYR A 250 -8.93 -9.71 -5.42
CA TYR A 250 -7.94 -9.20 -6.36
C TYR A 250 -7.86 -7.66 -6.34
N SER A 251 -9.00 -6.98 -6.14
CA SER A 251 -9.02 -5.51 -6.03
C SER A 251 -8.27 -4.99 -4.80
N TRP A 252 -8.00 -5.82 -3.79
CA TRP A 252 -7.33 -5.40 -2.55
C TRP A 252 -5.89 -4.98 -2.75
N TYR A 253 -5.25 -5.45 -3.82
CA TYR A 253 -3.82 -5.23 -4.02
C TYR A 253 -3.40 -5.07 -5.49
N HIS A 254 -4.31 -5.25 -6.46
CA HIS A 254 -4.01 -5.03 -7.88
C HIS A 254 -3.31 -3.70 -8.13
N ASP A 255 -3.80 -2.62 -7.52
CA ASP A 255 -3.28 -1.26 -7.74
C ASP A 255 -1.86 -1.06 -7.16
N SER A 256 -1.45 -1.92 -6.24
CA SER A 256 -0.11 -1.92 -5.64
C SER A 256 0.95 -2.65 -6.47
N LEU A 257 0.53 -3.58 -7.33
CA LEU A 257 1.42 -4.56 -7.95
C LEU A 257 2.52 -3.93 -8.80
N PRO A 258 2.23 -3.03 -9.77
CA PRO A 258 3.29 -2.45 -10.57
C PRO A 258 4.34 -1.71 -9.73
N LEU A 259 3.91 -0.92 -8.72
CA LEU A 259 4.83 -0.21 -7.84
C LEU A 259 5.73 -1.15 -7.04
N LEU A 260 5.17 -2.22 -6.47
CA LEU A 260 5.95 -3.23 -5.76
C LEU A 260 6.95 -3.91 -6.70
N ILE A 261 6.54 -4.28 -7.90
CA ILE A 261 7.41 -4.93 -8.88
C ILE A 261 8.55 -3.97 -9.30
N TRP A 262 8.24 -2.71 -9.61
CA TRP A 262 9.24 -1.69 -9.94
C TRP A 262 10.23 -1.44 -8.81
N SER A 263 9.77 -1.51 -7.55
CA SER A 263 10.65 -1.37 -6.39
C SER A 263 11.70 -2.48 -6.30
N THR A 264 11.49 -3.62 -6.98
CA THR A 264 12.48 -4.71 -7.04
C THR A 264 13.50 -4.56 -8.18
N VAL A 265 13.35 -3.56 -9.05
CA VAL A 265 14.20 -3.38 -10.23
C VAL A 265 15.26 -2.32 -9.95
N SER A 266 16.46 -2.80 -9.61
CA SER A 266 17.63 -1.95 -9.31
C SER A 266 18.45 -1.56 -10.55
N ASP A 267 18.34 -2.34 -11.63
CA ASP A 267 19.08 -2.10 -12.87
C ASP A 267 18.65 -0.77 -13.52
N LYS A 268 19.64 0.03 -13.96
CA LYS A 268 19.40 1.33 -14.64
C LYS A 268 19.33 1.14 -16.16
N GLY A 269 18.74 2.13 -16.84
CA GLY A 269 18.66 2.18 -18.31
C GLY A 269 17.87 1.02 -18.93
N PHE A 270 18.23 0.64 -20.15
CA PHE A 270 17.49 -0.34 -20.96
C PHE A 270 17.42 -1.74 -20.33
N LYS A 271 18.47 -2.16 -19.60
CA LYS A 271 18.49 -3.45 -18.88
C LYS A 271 17.41 -3.49 -17.80
N GLY A 272 17.26 -2.40 -17.03
CA GLY A 272 16.20 -2.25 -16.04
C GLY A 272 14.80 -2.25 -16.65
N ILE A 273 14.63 -1.57 -17.78
CA ILE A 273 13.36 -1.54 -18.53
C ILE A 273 12.94 -2.95 -18.92
N LYS A 274 13.81 -3.68 -19.62
CA LYS A 274 13.54 -5.06 -20.06
C LYS A 274 13.20 -5.97 -18.88
N LYS A 275 14.02 -5.93 -17.82
CA LYS A 275 13.83 -6.77 -16.64
C LYS A 275 12.51 -6.48 -15.93
N GLY A 276 12.16 -5.22 -15.75
CA GLY A 276 10.93 -4.89 -15.04
C GLY A 276 9.67 -5.16 -15.86
N ILE A 277 9.68 -4.95 -17.18
CA ILE A 277 8.58 -5.39 -18.06
C ILE A 277 8.42 -6.90 -17.99
N LEU A 278 9.52 -7.66 -18.04
CA LEU A 278 9.48 -9.12 -17.89
C LEU A 278 8.86 -9.53 -16.54
N LEU A 279 9.29 -8.91 -15.44
CA LEU A 279 8.74 -9.19 -14.11
C LEU A 279 7.26 -8.82 -13.99
N LEU A 280 6.84 -7.71 -14.60
CA LEU A 280 5.42 -7.33 -14.66
C LEU A 280 4.61 -8.39 -15.42
N GLY A 281 5.08 -8.82 -16.58
CA GLY A 281 4.43 -9.86 -17.37
C GLY A 281 4.29 -11.18 -16.62
N ILE A 282 5.37 -11.64 -15.98
CA ILE A 282 5.37 -12.91 -15.22
C ILE A 282 4.45 -12.80 -13.98
N ILE A 283 4.65 -11.77 -13.16
CA ILE A 283 3.97 -11.68 -11.86
C ILE A 283 2.51 -11.26 -12.03
N MET A 284 2.23 -10.16 -12.74
CA MET A 284 0.85 -9.72 -12.94
C MET A 284 0.09 -10.67 -13.87
N GLY A 285 0.74 -11.23 -14.90
CA GLY A 285 0.12 -12.23 -15.76
C GLY A 285 -0.25 -13.50 -15.01
N GLY A 286 0.64 -14.02 -14.15
CA GLY A 286 0.35 -15.18 -13.30
C GLY A 286 -0.78 -14.93 -12.30
N ILE A 287 -0.82 -13.74 -11.70
CA ILE A 287 -1.91 -13.34 -10.81
C ILE A 287 -3.23 -13.21 -11.59
N GLU A 288 -3.25 -12.49 -12.71
CA GLU A 288 -4.44 -12.31 -13.55
C GLU A 288 -4.98 -13.66 -14.04
N TYR A 289 -4.09 -14.56 -14.48
CA TYR A 289 -4.45 -15.93 -14.83
C TYR A 289 -5.13 -16.65 -13.66
N ALA A 290 -4.46 -16.71 -12.51
CA ALA A 290 -4.96 -17.46 -11.36
C ALA A 290 -6.32 -16.96 -10.88
N PHE A 291 -6.54 -15.64 -10.88
CA PHE A 291 -7.83 -15.09 -10.56
C PHE A 291 -8.87 -15.37 -11.64
N ASN A 292 -8.53 -15.43 -12.94
CA ASN A 292 -9.53 -15.66 -14.00
C ASN A 292 -9.96 -17.12 -14.19
N VAL A 293 -9.22 -18.10 -13.65
CA VAL A 293 -9.63 -19.51 -13.68
C VAL A 293 -10.78 -19.76 -12.69
N TYR A 294 -11.95 -20.17 -13.20
CA TYR A 294 -13.14 -20.50 -12.40
C TYR A 294 -13.76 -21.84 -12.83
N PRO A 295 -14.00 -22.79 -11.89
CA PRO A 295 -13.48 -22.82 -10.53
C PRO A 295 -11.94 -22.94 -10.54
N SER A 296 -11.27 -22.43 -9.51
CA SER A 296 -9.81 -22.53 -9.38
C SER A 296 -9.37 -23.99 -9.37
N THR A 297 -8.18 -24.29 -9.89
CA THR A 297 -7.56 -25.62 -9.87
C THR A 297 -6.36 -25.63 -8.92
N SER A 298 -5.84 -26.82 -8.59
CA SER A 298 -4.59 -26.93 -7.82
C SER A 298 -3.44 -26.21 -8.52
N PHE A 299 -3.37 -26.31 -9.86
CA PHE A 299 -2.37 -25.62 -10.67
C PHE A 299 -2.53 -24.09 -10.62
N SER A 300 -3.73 -23.55 -10.89
CA SER A 300 -3.94 -22.09 -10.86
C SER A 300 -3.65 -21.50 -9.48
N SER A 301 -3.97 -22.26 -8.44
CA SER A 301 -3.70 -21.90 -7.05
C SER A 301 -2.21 -21.93 -6.70
N ALA A 302 -1.48 -22.93 -7.20
CA ALA A 302 -0.03 -23.02 -7.04
C ALA A 302 0.68 -21.89 -7.79
N VAL A 303 0.23 -21.55 -9.01
CA VAL A 303 0.74 -20.40 -9.78
C VAL A 303 0.59 -19.11 -8.97
N LEU A 304 -0.58 -18.86 -8.38
CA LEU A 304 -0.82 -17.67 -7.56
C LEU A 304 0.18 -17.57 -6.41
N GLN A 305 0.36 -18.67 -5.66
CA GLN A 305 1.28 -18.65 -4.53
C GLN A 305 2.74 -18.54 -4.97
N ALA A 306 3.14 -19.20 -6.06
CA ALA A 306 4.48 -19.11 -6.59
C ALA A 306 4.85 -17.66 -6.98
N VAL A 307 3.97 -16.95 -7.68
CA VAL A 307 4.24 -15.55 -8.05
C VAL A 307 4.19 -14.60 -6.85
N HIS A 308 3.35 -14.86 -5.85
CA HIS A 308 3.33 -14.10 -4.60
C HIS A 308 4.64 -14.28 -3.81
N PHE A 309 5.07 -15.51 -3.59
CA PHE A 309 6.35 -15.81 -2.92
C PHE A 309 7.55 -15.26 -3.70
N PHE A 310 7.52 -15.35 -5.02
CA PHE A 310 8.57 -14.80 -5.87
C PHE A 310 8.67 -13.27 -5.74
N LEU A 311 7.54 -12.54 -5.76
CA LEU A 311 7.54 -11.10 -5.52
C LEU A 311 8.06 -10.76 -4.12
N MET A 312 7.64 -11.51 -3.09
CA MET A 312 8.11 -11.30 -1.73
C MET A 312 9.62 -11.52 -1.59
N TRP A 313 10.15 -12.59 -2.19
CA TRP A 313 11.58 -12.86 -2.23
C TRP A 313 12.38 -11.75 -2.95
N ARG A 314 11.83 -11.20 -4.03
CA ARG A 314 12.45 -10.07 -4.75
C ARG A 314 12.46 -8.80 -3.88
N LEU A 315 11.36 -8.49 -3.21
CA LEU A 315 11.28 -7.38 -2.24
C LEU A 315 12.26 -7.57 -1.06
N TRP A 316 12.46 -8.81 -0.63
CA TRP A 316 13.45 -9.17 0.38
C TRP A 316 14.89 -8.95 -0.10
N LYS A 317 15.20 -9.24 -1.36
CA LYS A 317 16.57 -9.15 -1.89
C LYS A 317 17.02 -7.73 -2.24
N VAL A 318 16.10 -6.85 -2.64
CA VAL A 318 16.49 -5.50 -3.05
C VAL A 318 16.97 -4.66 -1.86
N GLU A 319 18.06 -3.93 -2.09
CA GLU A 319 18.55 -2.91 -1.19
C GLU A 319 18.17 -1.53 -1.69
N GLY A 320 17.54 -0.74 -0.83
CA GLY A 320 17.12 0.62 -1.12
C GLY A 320 15.62 0.78 -1.38
N VAL A 321 15.17 2.01 -1.22
CA VAL A 321 13.79 2.43 -1.50
C VAL A 321 13.74 2.92 -2.95
N PRO A 322 12.63 2.74 -3.69
CA PRO A 322 12.47 3.40 -4.98
C PRO A 322 12.66 4.91 -4.83
N GLU A 323 13.82 5.40 -5.26
CA GLU A 323 14.08 6.84 -5.37
C GLU A 323 13.35 7.33 -6.62
N GLY A 324 12.45 8.30 -6.45
CA GLY A 324 11.85 8.98 -7.58
C GLY A 324 12.95 9.68 -8.38
N GLU A 325 13.00 9.49 -9.69
CA GLU A 325 14.01 10.09 -10.58
C GLU A 325 14.04 11.64 -10.52
N ASN A 326 13.02 12.26 -9.93
CA ASN A 326 12.91 13.69 -9.72
C ASN A 326 13.47 14.19 -8.36
N GLY A 327 13.86 13.30 -7.44
CA GLY A 327 14.41 13.69 -6.14
C GLY A 327 15.73 14.45 -6.27
N GLU A 328 16.61 14.04 -7.19
CA GLU A 328 17.88 14.75 -7.44
C GLU A 328 17.66 16.03 -8.26
N LYS A 329 16.83 15.97 -9.32
CA LYS A 329 16.65 17.11 -10.24
C LYS A 329 15.74 18.22 -9.70
N GLY A 330 14.80 17.90 -8.81
CA GLY A 330 13.91 18.87 -8.17
C GLY A 330 14.64 19.71 -7.12
N TYR A 331 15.44 19.07 -6.27
CA TYR A 331 16.27 19.75 -5.27
C TYR A 331 17.35 20.63 -5.93
N GLU A 332 17.99 20.17 -7.01
CA GLU A 332 18.96 21.01 -7.74
C GLU A 332 18.30 22.20 -8.46
N ARG A 333 17.09 22.05 -8.99
CA ARG A 333 16.37 23.16 -9.66
C ARG A 333 15.88 24.22 -8.67
N GLU A 334 15.42 23.82 -7.49
CA GLU A 334 15.01 24.76 -6.45
C GLU A 334 16.23 25.42 -5.77
N GLY A 335 17.30 24.66 -5.49
CA GLY A 335 18.57 25.20 -4.98
C GLY A 335 19.24 26.19 -5.94
N LYS A 336 19.19 25.94 -7.26
CA LYS A 336 19.68 26.89 -8.28
C LYS A 336 18.79 28.14 -8.43
N LYS A 337 17.48 28.04 -8.19
CA LYS A 337 16.57 29.21 -8.19
C LYS A 337 16.82 30.14 -7.00
N TRP A 338 17.17 29.60 -5.84
CA TRP A 338 17.49 30.40 -4.65
C TRP A 338 18.94 30.90 -4.64
N GLY A 339 19.91 30.14 -5.17
CA GLY A 339 21.32 30.53 -5.23
C GLY A 339 21.67 31.60 -6.27
N LYS A 340 20.89 31.73 -7.35
CA LYS A 340 21.13 32.74 -8.41
C LYS A 340 20.37 34.06 -8.23
N GLY A 341 19.47 34.15 -7.25
CA GLY A 341 18.60 35.33 -7.07
C GLY A 341 19.04 36.34 -6.00
N SER A 342 19.86 35.92 -5.01
CA SER A 342 20.11 36.75 -3.81
C SER A 342 21.54 37.32 -3.69
N GLY A 343 22.52 36.82 -4.46
CA GLY A 343 23.91 37.30 -4.39
C GLY A 343 24.21 38.51 -5.29
N GLU A 344 23.55 38.63 -6.44
CA GLU A 344 23.82 39.71 -7.41
C GLU A 344 23.02 40.99 -7.17
N LYS A 345 21.91 40.92 -6.42
CA LYS A 345 21.11 42.12 -6.09
C LYS A 345 21.62 42.89 -4.85
N MET A 346 22.53 42.32 -4.06
CA MET A 346 23.08 43.01 -2.87
C MET A 346 24.35 43.81 -3.16
N LYS A 347 25.03 43.59 -4.30
CA LYS A 347 26.24 44.34 -4.69
C LYS A 347 25.98 45.61 -5.53
N LYS A 348 24.72 45.88 -5.91
CA LYS A 348 24.34 47.10 -6.68
C LYS A 348 23.68 48.20 -5.84
N LYS A 349 23.75 48.12 -4.50
CA LYS A 349 23.18 49.16 -3.60
C LYS A 349 24.16 49.74 -2.59
N ILE A 350 25.47 49.48 -2.76
CA ILE A 350 26.53 50.15 -2.00
C ILE A 350 27.64 50.48 -2.99
N LYS A 351 27.47 51.59 -3.70
CA LYS A 351 28.53 52.47 -4.20
C LYS A 351 27.90 53.76 -4.72
#